data_AF-A0A5J5ELI7-F1
#
_entry.id   AF-A0A5J5ELI7-F1
#
_cell.length_a   1.000
_cell.length_b   1.000
_cell.length_c   1.000
_cell.angle_alpha   90.00
_cell.angle_beta   90.00
_cell.angle_gamma   90.00
#
_symmetry.space_group_name_H-M   'P 1'
#
loop_
_entity.id
_entity.type
_entity.pdbx_description
1 polymer ?
#
loop_
_entity_poly.entity_id
_entity_poly.type
_entity_poly.pdbx_seq_one_letter_code
_entity_poly.pdbx_strand_id
1 'polypeptide(L)'
;MDLAQRGFLVPVLPAEASAELGAGVYTTPSLELATHLAGVGGRAGAVLVFRVPPVEGLKVWELGREEWRRVVARELGIRKGRGRGALVDVVVGGVSGDAWVAKMERRMPVAEMGLRQAVWRSGEACRRLASALMAVVFLED
;
A
#
# COMPACT_ATOMS: atom_id res chain seq x y z
N MET A 1 -1.12 -5.13 17.51
CA MET A 1 0.27 -5.23 17.04
C MET A 1 0.81 -3.81 17.02
N ASP A 2 1.83 -3.56 17.82
CA ASP A 2 2.36 -2.22 18.12
C ASP A 2 3.03 -1.61 16.87
N LEU A 3 2.53 -0.45 16.45
CA LEU A 3 3.06 0.31 15.30
C LEU A 3 4.42 0.97 15.62
N ALA A 4 4.95 0.80 16.84
CA ALA A 4 6.05 1.61 17.37
C ALA A 4 7.48 1.35 16.85
N GLN A 5 7.75 0.38 15.96
CA GLN A 5 9.16 -0.02 15.74
C GLN A 5 9.69 -0.31 14.33
N ARG A 6 8.98 -0.08 13.22
CA ARG A 6 9.57 -0.41 11.90
C ARG A 6 9.30 0.66 10.84
N GLY A 7 10.39 1.09 10.20
CA GLY A 7 10.34 2.06 9.11
C GLY A 7 9.48 1.56 7.95
N PHE A 8 8.88 2.51 7.25
CA PHE A 8 8.03 2.24 6.09
C PHE A 8 8.81 2.45 4.81
N LEU A 9 8.50 1.65 3.80
CA LEU A 9 9.16 1.68 2.51
C LEU A 9 8.14 2.02 1.42
N VAL A 10 8.40 3.09 0.64
CA VAL A 10 7.55 3.48 -0.49
C VAL A 10 8.21 3.03 -1.80
N PRO A 11 7.55 2.16 -2.60
CA PRO A 11 7.95 1.96 -3.98
C PRO A 11 7.61 3.21 -4.81
N VAL A 12 8.59 3.77 -5.52
CA VAL A 12 8.45 5.04 -6.28
C VAL A 12 7.59 4.89 -7.53
N LEU A 13 7.26 3.66 -7.96
CA LEU A 13 6.37 3.38 -9.08
C LEU A 13 5.51 2.16 -8.74
N PRO A 14 4.26 2.31 -8.29
CA PRO A 14 3.37 1.17 -8.36
C PRO A 14 3.21 0.82 -9.85
N ALA A 15 3.57 -0.39 -10.24
CA ALA A 15 2.93 -0.98 -11.42
C ALA A 15 1.43 -0.80 -11.24
N GLU A 16 0.66 -0.43 -12.27
CA GLU A 16 -0.80 -0.22 -12.17
C GLU A 16 -1.54 -1.38 -11.44
N ALA A 17 -0.93 -2.56 -11.41
CA ALA A 17 -1.35 -3.75 -10.66
C ALA A 17 -1.30 -3.63 -9.11
N SER A 18 -0.64 -2.63 -8.53
CA SER A 18 -0.39 -2.51 -7.08
C SER A 18 -1.21 -1.42 -6.36
N ALA A 19 -2.03 -0.65 -7.10
CA ALA A 19 -2.93 0.36 -6.52
C ALA A 19 -4.25 -0.24 -5.97
N GLU A 20 -4.17 -1.39 -5.31
CA GLU A 20 -5.33 -2.21 -4.97
C GLU A 20 -6.20 -1.67 -3.82
N LEU A 21 -5.69 -0.68 -3.08
CA LEU A 21 -6.44 0.05 -2.04
C LEU A 21 -6.83 1.47 -2.49
N GLY A 22 -6.67 1.77 -3.78
CA GLY A 22 -7.00 3.05 -4.41
C GLY A 22 -5.82 4.03 -4.48
N ALA A 23 -6.10 5.27 -4.91
CA ALA A 23 -5.07 6.28 -5.09
C ALA A 23 -4.44 6.77 -3.76
N GLY A 24 -3.11 6.88 -3.73
CA GLY A 24 -2.32 7.42 -2.63
C GLY A 24 -0.87 6.95 -2.68
N VAL A 25 -0.09 7.29 -1.64
CA VAL A 25 1.30 6.83 -1.47
C VAL A 25 1.31 5.52 -0.69
N TYR A 26 1.87 4.48 -1.28
CA TYR A 26 1.90 3.13 -0.70
C TYR A 26 3.14 2.94 0.16
N THR A 27 2.96 2.33 1.32
CA THR A 27 4.03 2.02 2.27
C THR A 27 3.91 0.57 2.73
N THR A 28 5.02 -0.10 2.96
CA THR A 28 5.05 -1.43 3.59
C THR A 28 6.17 -1.54 4.62
N PRO A 29 5.99 -2.32 5.71
CA PRO A 29 7.08 -2.67 6.62
C PRO A 29 7.97 -3.81 6.10
N SER A 30 7.64 -4.43 4.96
CA SER A 30 8.43 -5.51 4.37
C SER A 30 9.46 -4.96 3.38
N LEU A 31 10.74 -5.09 3.72
CA LEU A 31 11.84 -4.72 2.82
C LEU A 31 11.81 -5.53 1.54
N GLU A 32 11.60 -6.84 1.65
CA GLU A 32 11.48 -7.75 0.52
C GLU A 32 10.38 -7.31 -0.46
N LEU A 33 9.19 -6.98 0.04
CA LEU A 33 8.10 -6.50 -0.79
C LEU A 33 8.43 -5.16 -1.43
N ALA A 34 9.00 -4.22 -0.67
CA ALA A 34 9.36 -2.91 -1.19
C ALA A 34 10.42 -2.98 -2.30
N THR A 35 11.46 -3.81 -2.11
CA THR A 35 12.49 -4.03 -3.12
C THR A 35 11.95 -4.77 -4.34
N HIS A 36 11.09 -5.79 -4.12
CA HIS A 36 10.44 -6.51 -5.21
C HIS A 36 9.60 -5.55 -6.07
N LEU A 37 8.79 -4.69 -5.43
CA LEU A 37 7.97 -3.70 -6.12
C LEU A 37 8.80 -2.60 -6.79
N ALA A 38 9.92 -2.18 -6.19
CA ALA A 38 10.79 -1.17 -6.76
C ALA A 38 11.62 -1.67 -7.96
N GLY A 39 11.96 -2.96 -8.00
CA GLY A 39 12.76 -3.59 -9.06
C GLY A 39 11.95 -4.34 -10.13
N VAL A 40 10.62 -4.20 -10.16
CA VAL A 40 9.75 -4.91 -11.12
C VAL A 40 10.20 -4.62 -12.55
N GLY A 41 10.46 -5.68 -13.32
CA GLY A 41 10.82 -5.58 -14.74
C GLY A 41 12.32 -5.38 -15.01
N GLY A 42 13.20 -5.63 -14.03
CA GLY A 42 14.65 -5.60 -14.20
C GLY A 42 15.19 -4.20 -14.49
N ARG A 43 14.61 -3.19 -13.82
CA ARG A 43 15.03 -1.79 -13.94
C ARG A 43 15.58 -1.32 -12.60
N ALA A 44 16.66 -0.54 -12.64
CA ALA A 44 17.12 0.25 -11.52
C ALA A 44 15.95 1.03 -10.88
N GLY A 45 15.74 0.77 -9.59
CA GLY A 45 14.63 1.30 -8.81
C GLY A 45 15.12 2.06 -7.58
N ALA A 46 14.19 2.60 -6.78
CA ALA A 46 14.55 3.16 -5.49
C ALA A 46 13.49 2.83 -4.44
N VAL A 47 13.95 2.66 -3.21
CA VAL A 47 13.13 2.47 -2.02
C VAL A 47 13.33 3.68 -1.10
N LEU A 48 12.25 4.37 -0.80
CA LEU A 48 12.25 5.47 0.17
C LEU A 48 12.02 4.90 1.57
N VAL A 49 12.90 5.19 2.52
CA VAL A 49 12.83 4.72 3.91
C VAL A 49 12.30 5.82 4.81
N PHE A 50 11.23 5.54 5.54
CA PHE A 50 10.58 6.47 6.45
C PHE A 50 10.65 5.97 7.88
N ARG A 51 10.79 6.87 8.87
CA ARG A 51 10.38 6.55 10.25
C ARG A 51 8.86 6.37 10.31
N VAL A 52 8.36 5.70 11.34
CA VAL A 52 6.91 5.60 11.58
C VAL A 52 6.34 7.02 11.75
N PRO A 53 5.45 7.50 10.85
CA PRO A 53 4.85 8.81 11.01
C PRO A 53 3.80 8.76 12.13
N PRO A 54 3.67 9.80 12.96
CA PRO A 54 2.60 9.90 13.93
C PRO A 54 1.23 9.94 13.24
N VAL A 55 0.36 9.00 13.60
CA VAL A 55 -1.00 8.87 13.05
C VAL A 55 -2.05 9.55 13.92
N GLU A 56 -1.67 10.17 15.03
CA GLU A 56 -2.56 10.86 15.95
C GLU A 56 -3.30 12.00 15.22
N GLY A 57 -4.63 11.97 15.27
CA GLY A 57 -5.49 12.92 14.56
C GLY A 57 -5.71 12.62 13.08
N LEU A 58 -5.10 11.55 12.53
CA LEU A 58 -5.47 11.02 11.21
C LEU A 58 -6.60 9.98 11.33
N LYS A 59 -7.50 9.96 10.36
CA LYS A 59 -8.51 8.92 10.19
C LYS A 59 -7.87 7.69 9.55
N VAL A 60 -7.46 6.75 10.39
CA VAL A 60 -6.90 5.47 9.95
C VAL A 60 -8.01 4.43 9.82
N TRP A 61 -8.07 3.76 8.67
CA TRP A 61 -8.97 2.64 8.43
C TRP A 61 -8.18 1.35 8.24
N GLU A 62 -8.20 0.49 9.25
CA GLU A 62 -7.63 -0.86 9.16
C GLU A 62 -8.66 -1.85 8.62
N LEU A 63 -8.35 -2.43 7.46
CA LEU A 63 -9.21 -3.38 6.78
C LEU A 63 -9.03 -4.79 7.36
N GLY A 64 -10.10 -5.35 7.93
CA GLY A 64 -10.18 -6.78 8.19
C GLY A 64 -10.21 -7.60 6.89
N ARG A 65 -9.97 -8.91 6.96
CA ARG A 65 -9.85 -9.79 5.77
C ARG A 65 -11.03 -9.67 4.78
N GLU A 66 -12.27 -9.74 5.26
CA GLU A 66 -13.45 -9.65 4.41
C GLU A 66 -13.68 -8.24 3.86
N GLU A 67 -13.32 -7.22 4.63
CA GLU A 67 -13.45 -5.83 4.21
C GLU A 67 -12.41 -5.50 3.14
N TRP A 68 -11.16 -5.91 3.36
CA TRP A 68 -10.08 -5.86 2.38
C TRP A 68 -10.51 -6.50 1.06
N ARG A 69 -11.05 -7.72 1.10
CA ARG A 69 -11.47 -8.44 -0.11
C ARG A 69 -12.52 -7.65 -0.90
N ARG A 70 -13.46 -7.00 -0.20
CA ARG A 70 -14.49 -6.16 -0.83
C ARG A 70 -13.93 -4.85 -1.39
N VAL A 71 -12.98 -4.23 -0.69
CA VAL A 71 -12.31 -3.00 -1.15
C VAL A 71 -11.48 -3.28 -2.40
N VAL A 72 -10.58 -4.27 -2.35
CA VAL A 72 -9.72 -4.61 -3.49
C VAL A 72 -10.54 -5.06 -4.69
N ALA A 73 -11.57 -5.90 -4.51
CA ALA A 73 -12.45 -6.29 -5.62
C ALA A 73 -13.14 -5.09 -6.29
N ARG A 74 -13.41 -4.01 -5.54
CA ARG A 74 -13.95 -2.77 -6.11
C ARG A 74 -12.89 -2.01 -6.89
N GLU A 75 -11.71 -1.79 -6.30
CA GLU A 75 -10.62 -1.04 -6.96
C GLU A 75 -10.14 -1.73 -8.24
N LEU A 76 -10.13 -3.07 -8.26
CA LEU A 76 -9.84 -3.87 -9.46
C LEU A 76 -10.98 -3.91 -10.49
N GLY A 77 -12.14 -3.29 -10.21
CA GLY A 77 -13.30 -3.26 -11.12
C GLY A 77 -14.08 -4.58 -11.19
N ILE A 78 -13.83 -5.52 -10.28
CA ILE A 78 -14.52 -6.82 -10.21
C ILE A 78 -15.94 -6.65 -9.63
N ARG A 79 -16.12 -5.73 -8.67
CA ARG A 79 -17.41 -5.44 -8.03
C ARG A 79 -17.79 -3.96 -8.12
N LYS A 80 -19.04 -3.66 -8.47
CA LYS A 80 -19.59 -2.30 -8.45
C LYS A 80 -20.06 -1.89 -7.03
N GLY A 81 -19.82 -0.64 -6.64
CA GLY A 81 -20.33 -0.06 -5.39
C GLY A 81 -19.69 1.30 -5.08
N ARG A 82 -20.37 2.16 -4.33
CA ARG A 82 -19.79 3.41 -3.83
C ARG A 82 -18.85 3.08 -2.66
N GLY A 83 -17.60 3.51 -2.74
CA GLY A 83 -16.61 3.26 -1.70
C GLY A 83 -16.91 4.05 -0.42
N ARG A 84 -16.92 3.38 0.74
CA ARG A 84 -16.96 4.05 2.05
C ARG A 84 -15.65 4.79 2.38
N GLY A 85 -14.59 4.58 1.60
CA GLY A 85 -13.23 5.08 1.87
C GLY A 85 -12.90 6.48 1.37
N ALA A 86 -13.88 7.33 1.02
CA ALA A 86 -13.59 8.66 0.47
C ALA A 86 -13.12 9.70 1.52
N LEU A 87 -13.20 9.38 2.82
CA LEU A 87 -12.94 10.31 3.92
C LEU A 87 -11.91 9.81 4.93
N VAL A 88 -10.96 8.96 4.50
CA VAL A 88 -9.90 8.41 5.35
C VAL A 88 -8.54 8.93 4.92
N ASP A 89 -7.70 9.20 5.89
CA ASP A 89 -6.35 9.75 5.68
C ASP A 89 -5.37 8.62 5.32
N VAL A 90 -5.51 7.48 6.01
CA VAL A 90 -4.65 6.30 5.83
C VAL A 90 -5.53 5.04 5.77
N VAL A 91 -5.29 4.19 4.79
CA VAL A 91 -5.90 2.84 4.70
C VAL A 91 -4.83 1.80 4.94
N VAL A 92 -5.06 0.86 5.85
CA VAL A 92 -4.14 -0.26 6.11
C VAL A 92 -4.82 -1.56 5.72
N GLY A 93 -4.12 -2.42 4.98
CA GLY A 93 -4.66 -3.68 4.51
C GLY A 93 -3.60 -4.70 4.17
N GLY A 94 -4.05 -5.89 3.73
CA GLY A 94 -3.17 -6.91 3.15
C GLY A 94 -2.69 -6.51 1.76
N VAL A 95 -1.81 -7.34 1.20
CA VAL A 95 -1.32 -7.24 -0.17
C VAL A 95 -1.84 -8.45 -0.96
N SER A 96 -2.32 -8.28 -2.18
CA SER A 96 -2.59 -9.46 -3.04
C SER A 96 -1.31 -9.88 -3.76
N GLY A 97 -1.04 -11.19 -3.79
CA GLY A 97 0.01 -11.76 -4.63
C GLY A 97 -0.38 -11.86 -6.11
N ASP A 98 -1.64 -11.56 -6.45
CA ASP A 98 -2.25 -11.93 -7.72
C ASP A 98 -3.30 -10.93 -8.26
N ALA A 99 -3.25 -9.65 -7.86
CA ALA A 99 -4.20 -8.60 -8.28
C ALA A 99 -4.49 -8.58 -9.78
N TRP A 100 -3.44 -8.72 -10.62
CA TRP A 100 -3.59 -8.70 -12.07
C TRP A 100 -4.40 -9.90 -12.57
N VAL A 101 -4.10 -11.10 -12.07
CA VAL A 101 -4.83 -12.33 -12.41
C VAL A 101 -6.27 -12.22 -11.90
N ALA A 102 -6.47 -11.74 -10.66
CA ALA A 102 -7.79 -11.52 -10.09
C ALA A 102 -8.66 -10.58 -10.95
N LYS A 103 -8.06 -9.49 -11.46
CA LYS A 103 -8.71 -8.55 -12.37
C LYS A 103 -9.07 -9.21 -13.71
N MET A 104 -8.13 -9.90 -14.34
CA MET A 104 -8.31 -10.53 -15.65
C MET A 104 -9.38 -11.64 -15.62
N GLU A 105 -9.36 -12.47 -14.58
CA GLU A 105 -10.30 -13.59 -14.41
C GLU A 105 -11.62 -13.18 -13.73
N ARG A 106 -11.75 -11.90 -13.34
CA ARG A 106 -12.90 -11.38 -12.57
C ARG A 106 -13.20 -12.19 -11.30
N ARG A 107 -12.18 -12.81 -10.72
CA ARG A 107 -12.29 -13.58 -9.48
C ARG A 107 -12.01 -12.70 -8.29
N MET A 108 -12.47 -13.13 -7.11
CA MET A 108 -12.17 -12.38 -5.90
C MET A 108 -10.68 -12.42 -5.55
N PRO A 109 -10.09 -11.29 -5.12
CA PRO A 109 -8.69 -11.22 -4.71
C PRO A 109 -8.48 -11.98 -3.40
N VAL A 110 -7.27 -12.51 -3.22
CA VAL A 110 -6.84 -13.20 -2.00
C VAL A 110 -5.61 -12.47 -1.46
N ALA A 111 -5.67 -12.08 -0.18
CA ALA A 111 -4.54 -11.46 0.47
C ALA A 111 -3.48 -12.52 0.75
N GLU A 112 -2.23 -12.18 0.47
CA GLU A 112 -1.08 -12.97 0.90
C GLU A 112 -0.96 -12.92 2.43
N MET A 113 -0.71 -14.07 3.05
CA MET A 113 -0.66 -14.16 4.49
C MET A 113 0.59 -13.45 5.03
N GLY A 114 0.39 -12.54 5.98
CA GLY A 114 1.48 -11.86 6.69
C GLY A 114 1.99 -10.59 6.02
N LEU A 115 1.67 -10.34 4.74
CA LEU A 115 2.00 -9.09 4.07
C LEU A 115 0.96 -8.01 4.35
N ARG A 116 1.44 -6.82 4.69
CA ARG A 116 0.62 -5.62 4.93
C ARG A 116 1.19 -4.42 4.21
N GLN A 117 0.29 -3.51 3.88
CA GLN A 117 0.59 -2.20 3.30
C GLN A 117 -0.31 -1.13 3.91
N ALA A 118 0.13 0.11 3.83
CA ALA A 118 -0.66 1.28 4.15
C ALA A 118 -0.63 2.29 3.00
N VAL A 119 -1.76 2.91 2.71
CA VAL A 119 -1.93 3.92 1.66
C VAL A 119 -2.26 5.26 2.31
N TRP A 120 -1.40 6.24 2.09
CA TRP A 120 -1.53 7.61 2.58
C TRP A 120 -2.21 8.44 1.49
N ARG A 121 -3.43 8.93 1.77
CA ARG A 121 -4.33 9.45 0.73
C ARG A 121 -4.62 10.94 0.85
N SER A 122 -4.66 11.47 2.07
CA SER A 122 -4.90 12.90 2.28
C SER A 122 -3.61 13.70 2.20
N GLY A 123 -3.73 15.00 1.86
CA GLY A 123 -2.57 15.89 1.84
C GLY A 123 -1.87 15.97 3.19
N GLU A 124 -2.61 15.89 4.30
CA GLU A 124 -2.03 15.88 5.64
C GLU A 124 -1.27 14.58 5.94
N ALA A 125 -1.85 13.43 5.58
CA ALA A 125 -1.19 12.14 5.69
C ALA A 125 0.12 12.12 4.90
N CYS A 126 0.10 12.57 3.64
CA CYS A 126 1.28 12.63 2.78
C CYS A 126 2.34 13.60 3.30
N ARG A 127 1.96 14.77 3.87
CA ARG A 127 2.92 15.70 4.48
C ARG A 127 3.63 15.10 5.68
N ARG A 128 2.91 14.38 6.55
CA ARG A 128 3.50 13.69 7.70
C ARG A 128 4.40 12.53 7.29
N LEU A 129 4.00 11.79 6.26
CA LEU A 129 4.87 10.78 5.68
C LEU A 129 6.15 11.43 5.12
N ALA A 130 6.03 12.51 4.34
CA ALA A 130 7.18 13.20 3.77
C ALA A 130 8.16 13.73 4.84
N SER A 131 7.65 14.30 5.94
CA SER A 131 8.50 14.76 7.05
C SER A 131 9.17 13.62 7.83
N ALA A 132 8.70 12.39 7.64
CA ALA A 132 9.27 11.18 8.20
C ALA A 132 10.32 10.51 7.29
N LEU A 133 10.64 11.07 6.12
CA LEU A 133 11.65 10.49 5.23
C LEU A 133 13.03 10.49 5.91
N MET A 134 13.69 9.33 5.92
CA MET A 134 15.01 9.13 6.52
C MET A 134 16.09 8.91 5.48
N ALA A 135 15.79 8.13 4.42
CA ALA A 135 16.76 7.77 3.41
C ALA A 135 16.10 7.43 2.07
N VAL A 136 16.90 7.47 1.01
CA VAL A 136 16.56 6.94 -0.31
C VAL A 136 17.62 5.91 -0.66
N VAL A 137 17.20 4.67 -0.92
CA VAL A 137 18.08 3.57 -1.31
C VAL A 137 17.86 3.30 -2.79
N PHE A 138 18.89 3.52 -3.61
CA PHE A 138 18.87 3.15 -5.01
C PHE A 138 19.21 1.67 -5.16
N LEU A 139 18.45 0.96 -5.99
CA LEU A 139 18.70 -0.42 -6.35
C LEU A 139 19.52 -0.40 -7.66
N GLU A 140 20.72 -0.95 -7.59
CA GLU A 140 21.58 -1.17 -8.75
C GLU A 140 21.18 -2.46 -9.48
N ASP A 141 21.49 -2.53 -10.78
CA ASP A 141 21.29 -3.72 -11.63
C ASP A 141 22.32 -4.83 -11.33
#